data_AF-A0A194X256-F1
#
_entry.id   AF-A0A194X256-F1
#
_cell.length_a   1.000
_cell.length_b   1.000
_cell.length_c   1.000
_cell.angle_alpha   90.00
_cell.angle_beta   90.00
_cell.angle_gamma   90.00
#
_symmetry.space_group_name_H-M   'P 1'
#
loop_
_entity.id
_entity.type
_entity.pdbx_description
1 polymer ?
#
loop_
_entity_poly.entity_id
_entity_poly.type
_entity_poly.pdbx_seq_one_letter_code
_entity_poly.pdbx_strand_id
1 'polypeptide(L)'
;EYIFMEDGSKVHKGHARLPRLQHNIRGFNWPPSSPDLNPIEKVWRWMKEELKNLDYVPKNKVDLKRELQKLWDRVDPRDFRYYTEQLTCKIEDVIKYKGMAT
;
A
#
# COMPACT_ATOMS: atom_id res chain seq x y z
N GLU A 1 6.88 12.64 -14.02
CA GLU A 1 6.78 13.11 -12.62
C GLU A 1 6.11 12.01 -11.80
N TYR A 2 6.53 11.78 -10.56
CA TYR A 2 5.93 10.77 -9.66
C TYR A 2 5.41 11.45 -8.39
N ILE A 3 4.34 10.90 -7.82
CA ILE A 3 3.78 11.33 -6.54
C ILE A 3 3.98 10.18 -5.55
N PHE A 4 4.60 10.48 -4.42
CA PHE A 4 4.79 9.53 -3.33
C PHE A 4 3.53 9.43 -2.47
N MET A 5 3.07 8.20 -2.25
CA MET A 5 1.88 7.89 -1.46
C MET A 5 2.29 7.18 -0.18
N GLU A 6 1.70 7.59 0.93
CA GLU A 6 1.87 6.98 2.24
C GLU A 6 0.69 7.37 3.15
N ASP A 7 0.55 6.67 4.28
CA ASP A 7 -0.48 7.00 5.25
C ASP A 7 -0.13 8.23 6.11
N GLY A 8 -1.09 8.65 6.94
CA GLY A 8 -0.95 9.80 7.82
C GLY A 8 -0.16 9.59 9.11
N SER A 9 0.61 8.49 9.26
CA SER A 9 1.30 8.14 10.51
C SER A 9 2.25 9.25 10.99
N LYS A 10 2.37 9.40 12.32
CA LYS A 10 3.17 10.45 12.97
C LYS A 10 4.64 10.42 12.54
N VAL A 11 5.20 9.23 12.29
CA VAL A 11 6.59 9.07 11.83
C VAL A 11 6.81 9.69 10.45
N HIS A 12 5.80 9.65 9.58
CA HIS A 12 5.86 10.23 8.24
C HIS A 12 5.83 11.75 8.26
N LYS A 13 5.07 12.34 9.19
CA LYS A 13 4.99 13.80 9.38
C LYS A 13 6.18 14.37 10.15
N GLY A 14 6.85 13.54 10.96
CA GLY A 14 8.04 13.89 11.74
C GLY A 14 9.33 13.51 11.02
N HIS A 15 9.90 12.38 11.43
CA HIS A 15 11.24 11.94 11.01
C HIS A 15 11.43 11.86 9.50
N ALA A 16 10.42 11.40 8.76
CA ALA A 16 10.54 11.23 7.32
C ALA A 16 10.34 12.52 6.50
N ARG A 17 9.86 13.61 7.12
CA ARG A 17 9.61 14.88 6.43
C ARG A 17 10.90 15.52 5.88
N LEU A 18 11.96 15.55 6.69
CA LEU A 18 13.24 16.16 6.28
C LEU A 18 13.89 15.42 5.09
N PRO A 19 14.04 14.09 5.11
CA PRO A 19 14.53 13.35 3.95
C PRO A 19 13.71 13.59 2.67
N ARG A 20 12.37 13.66 2.76
CA ARG A 20 11.53 13.94 1.57
C ARG A 20 11.83 15.29 0.96
N LEU A 21 12.01 16.32 1.80
CA LEU A 21 12.37 17.66 1.33
C LEU A 21 13.76 17.66 0.68
N GLN A 22 14.75 17.00 1.30
CA GLN A 22 16.11 16.90 0.77
C GLN A 22 16.16 16.21 -0.60
N HIS A 23 15.32 15.19 -0.81
CA HIS A 23 15.25 14.44 -2.05
C HIS A 23 14.20 14.96 -3.04
N ASN A 24 13.56 16.11 -2.78
CA ASN A 24 12.48 16.68 -3.60
C ASN A 24 11.34 15.67 -3.89
N ILE A 25 11.02 14.81 -2.92
CA ILE A 25 9.95 13.83 -3.05
C ILE A 25 8.62 14.53 -2.78
N ARG A 26 7.80 14.66 -3.83
CA ARG A 26 6.45 15.20 -3.73
C ARG A 26 5.50 14.16 -3.13
N GLY A 27 4.96 14.45 -1.96
CA GLY A 27 3.95 13.61 -1.31
C GLY A 27 2.52 13.93 -1.75
N PHE A 28 1.58 13.09 -1.33
CA PHE A 28 0.14 13.30 -1.44
C PHE A 28 -0.48 13.48 -0.04
N ASN A 29 -1.41 14.43 0.12
CA ASN A 29 -2.14 14.60 1.38
C ASN A 29 -3.19 13.50 1.51
N TRP A 30 -2.84 12.44 2.25
CA TRP A 30 -3.70 11.28 2.46
C TRP A 30 -4.76 11.52 3.54
N PRO A 31 -6.04 11.18 3.28
CA PRO A 31 -7.08 11.24 4.32
C PRO A 31 -6.79 10.23 5.45
N PRO A 32 -6.97 10.61 6.73
CA PRO A 32 -6.80 9.68 7.84
C PRO A 32 -7.76 8.50 7.75
N SER A 33 -7.33 7.32 8.19
CA SER A 33 -8.17 6.12 8.30
C SER A 33 -8.77 5.62 6.98
N SER A 34 -8.10 5.87 5.84
CA SER A 34 -8.52 5.41 4.51
C SER A 34 -7.58 4.35 3.92
N PRO A 35 -7.55 3.10 4.46
CA PRO A 35 -6.75 2.02 3.90
C PRO A 35 -7.34 1.48 2.58
N ASP A 36 -8.64 1.67 2.35
CA ASP A 36 -9.38 1.34 1.13
C ASP A 36 -8.86 2.03 -0.12
N LEU A 37 -8.31 3.24 0.06
CA LEU A 37 -7.68 4.03 -0.96
C LEU A 37 -6.23 3.58 -1.25
N ASN A 38 -5.55 2.89 -0.32
CA ASN A 38 -4.12 2.62 -0.43
C ASN A 38 -3.85 1.36 -1.29
N PRO A 39 -3.27 1.49 -2.50
CA PRO A 39 -3.11 0.36 -3.40
C PRO A 39 -2.22 -0.77 -2.84
N ILE A 40 -1.25 -0.44 -1.98
CA ILE A 40 -0.34 -1.45 -1.41
C ILE A 40 -1.09 -2.46 -0.53
N GLU A 41 -2.23 -2.09 0.06
CA GLU A 41 -3.08 -2.99 0.84
C GLU A 41 -3.64 -4.13 -0.01
N LYS A 42 -3.80 -3.92 -1.32
CA LYS A 42 -4.21 -4.96 -2.26
C LYS A 42 -3.08 -5.95 -2.53
N VAL A 43 -1.84 -5.46 -2.64
CA VAL A 43 -0.64 -6.30 -2.76
C VAL A 43 -0.47 -7.15 -1.50
N TRP A 44 -0.58 -6.54 -0.31
CA TRP A 44 -0.50 -7.28 0.95
C TRP A 44 -1.61 -8.31 1.11
N ARG A 45 -2.83 -7.99 0.67
CA ARG A 45 -3.93 -8.96 0.65
C ARG A 45 -3.60 -10.14 -0.24
N TRP A 46 -3.17 -9.89 -1.48
CA TRP A 46 -2.78 -10.95 -2.41
C TRP A 46 -1.67 -11.85 -1.82
N MET A 47 -0.60 -11.27 -1.28
CA MET A 47 0.48 -12.05 -0.65
C MET A 47 -0.02 -12.90 0.52
N LYS A 48 -0.96 -12.39 1.33
CA LYS A 48 -1.55 -13.17 2.43
C LYS A 48 -2.39 -14.33 1.94
N GLU A 49 -3.12 -14.18 0.83
CA GLU A 49 -3.86 -15.31 0.24
C GLU A 49 -2.90 -16.35 -0.35
N GLU A 50 -1.85 -15.92 -1.06
CA GLU A 50 -0.83 -16.84 -1.57
C GLU A 50 -0.11 -17.61 -0.45
N LEU A 51 0.16 -16.97 0.69
CA LEU A 51 0.72 -17.66 1.86
C LEU A 51 -0.21 -18.74 2.42
N LYS A 52 -1.54 -18.56 2.35
CA LYS A 52 -2.50 -19.59 2.80
C LYS A 52 -2.56 -20.78 1.84
N ASN A 53 -2.21 -20.57 0.57
CA ASN A 53 -2.21 -21.61 -0.46
C ASN A 53 -0.93 -22.45 -0.46
N LEU A 54 0.03 -22.18 0.43
CA LEU A 54 1.21 -23.01 0.58
C LEU A 54 0.82 -24.41 1.11
N ASP A 55 1.48 -25.44 0.60
CA ASP A 55 1.32 -26.84 1.06
C ASP A 55 1.77 -27.05 2.52
N TYR A 56 2.37 -26.02 3.14
CA TYR A 56 2.85 -26.05 4.50
C TYR A 56 2.70 -24.68 5.17
N VAL A 57 2.69 -24.70 6.51
CA VAL A 57 2.64 -23.47 7.32
C VAL A 57 4.05 -23.12 7.82
N PRO A 58 4.59 -21.93 7.48
CA PRO A 58 5.87 -21.46 8.03
C PRO A 58 5.82 -21.39 9.56
N LYS A 59 6.77 -22.06 10.24
CA LYS A 59 6.75 -22.22 11.71
C LYS A 59 7.58 -21.19 12.47
N ASN A 60 8.41 -20.42 11.77
CA ASN A 60 9.27 -19.41 12.37
C ASN A 60 9.41 -18.18 11.48
N LYS A 61 9.97 -17.11 12.05
CA LYS A 61 10.14 -15.82 11.37
C LYS A 61 11.06 -15.89 10.15
N VAL A 62 12.04 -16.79 10.13
CA VAL A 62 12.99 -16.92 9.02
C VAL A 62 12.30 -17.53 7.80
N ASP A 63 11.57 -18.63 8.01
CA ASP A 63 10.79 -19.28 6.96
C ASP A 63 9.71 -18.34 6.41
N LEU A 64 8.98 -17.65 7.29
CA LEU A 64 7.95 -16.69 6.86
C LEU A 64 8.54 -15.56 6.01
N LYS A 65 9.69 -15.00 6.40
CA LYS A 65 10.39 -13.98 5.61
C LYS A 65 10.82 -14.49 4.25
N ARG A 66 11.33 -15.73 4.18
CA ARG A 66 11.73 -16.35 2.92
C ARG A 66 10.55 -16.49 1.96
N GLU A 67 9.41 -16.98 2.44
CA GLU A 67 8.23 -17.12 1.58
C GLU A 67 7.63 -15.77 1.18
N LEU A 68 7.59 -14.79 2.09
CA LEU A 68 7.18 -13.42 1.76
C LEU A 68 8.08 -12.80 0.68
N GLN A 69 9.40 -12.99 0.76
CA GLN A 69 10.33 -12.49 -0.26
C GLN A 69 10.05 -13.13 -1.62
N LYS A 70 9.89 -14.46 -1.68
CA LYS A 70 9.54 -15.16 -2.93
C LYS A 70 8.24 -14.64 -3.55
N LEU A 71 7.22 -14.39 -2.73
CA LEU A 71 5.96 -13.83 -3.20
C LEU A 71 6.13 -12.38 -3.67
N TRP A 72 6.92 -11.58 -2.96
CA TRP A 72 7.23 -10.21 -3.35
C TRP A 72 7.95 -10.16 -4.71
N ASP A 73 8.91 -11.04 -4.93
CA ASP A 73 9.66 -11.14 -6.19
C ASP A 73 8.76 -11.57 -7.38
N ARG A 74 7.59 -12.15 -7.09
CA ARG A 74 6.56 -12.50 -8.10
C ARG A 74 5.56 -11.37 -8.36
N VAL A 75 5.55 -10.30 -7.55
CA VAL A 75 4.61 -9.19 -7.74
C VAL A 75 4.93 -8.50 -9.06
N ASP A 76 3.97 -8.54 -9.99
CA ASP A 76 4.00 -7.73 -11.19
C ASP A 76 3.20 -6.44 -10.97
N PRO A 77 3.82 -5.25 -11.04
CA PRO A 77 3.10 -3.98 -10.91
C PRO A 77 1.93 -3.83 -11.89
N ARG A 78 1.97 -4.52 -13.03
CA ARG A 78 0.89 -4.48 -14.05
C ARG A 78 -0.42 -5.06 -13.52
N ASP A 79 -0.37 -6.07 -12.67
CA ASP A 79 -1.56 -6.72 -12.08
C ASP A 79 -2.30 -5.78 -11.11
N PHE A 80 -1.60 -4.81 -10.55
CA PHE A 80 -2.15 -3.85 -9.58
C PHE A 80 -2.39 -2.46 -10.17
N ARG A 81 -2.01 -2.24 -11.44
CA ARG A 81 -2.11 -0.94 -12.11
C ARG A 81 -3.52 -0.36 -12.10
N TYR A 82 -4.52 -1.22 -12.28
CA TYR A 82 -5.94 -0.83 -12.20
C TYR A 82 -6.27 -0.10 -10.88
N TYR A 83 -5.71 -0.51 -9.74
CA TYR A 83 -5.98 0.16 -8.46
C TYR A 83 -5.41 1.58 -8.40
N THR A 84 -4.30 1.84 -9.08
CA THR A 84 -3.73 3.19 -9.19
C THR A 84 -4.51 4.04 -10.18
N GLU A 85 -4.99 3.46 -11.28
CA GLU A 85 -5.79 4.16 -12.29
C GLU A 85 -7.18 4.56 -11.75
N GLN A 86 -7.79 3.72 -10.91
CA GLN A 86 -9.09 3.98 -10.30
C GLN A 86 -9.03 4.87 -9.06
N LEU A 87 -7.84 5.30 -8.62
CA LEU A 87 -7.70 6.08 -7.38
C LEU A 87 -8.53 7.36 -7.42
N THR A 88 -8.56 8.06 -8.57
CA THR A 88 -9.38 9.26 -8.75
C THR A 88 -10.86 8.95 -8.56
N CYS A 89 -11.38 7.91 -9.20
CA CYS A 89 -12.78 7.50 -9.06
C CYS A 89 -13.14 7.14 -7.61
N LYS A 90 -12.23 6.46 -6.90
CA LYS A 90 -12.44 6.16 -5.47
C LYS A 90 -12.47 7.41 -4.60
N ILE A 91 -11.61 8.39 -4.88
CA ILE A 91 -11.64 9.67 -4.16
C ILE A 91 -12.96 10.40 -4.42
N GLU A 92 -13.45 10.38 -5.66
CA GLU A 92 -14.76 10.94 -6.01
C GLU A 92 -15.91 10.24 -5.28
N ASP A 93 -15.86 8.92 -5.15
CA ASP A 93 -16.81 8.16 -4.34
C ASP A 93 -16.75 8.59 -2.87
N VAL A 94 -15.56 8.67 -2.27
CA VAL A 94 -15.40 9.14 -0.88
C VAL A 94 -15.98 10.55 -0.70
N ILE A 95 -15.77 11.46 -1.65
CA ILE A 95 -16.36 12.81 -1.64
C ILE A 95 -17.90 12.72 -1.72
N LYS A 96 -18.42 11.93 -2.66
CA LYS A 96 -19.87 11.70 -2.84
C LYS A 96 -20.53 11.13 -1.58
N TYR A 97 -19.86 10.20 -0.90
CA TYR A 97 -20.29 9.59 0.35
C TYR A 97 -19.88 10.39 1.59
N LYS A 98 -19.42 11.64 1.43
CA LYS A 98 -19.10 12.58 2.51
C LYS A 98 -18.09 12.04 3.53
N GLY A 99 -17.10 11.30 3.06
CA GLY A 99 -16.03 10.72 3.90
C GLY A 99 -16.40 9.41 4.59
N MET A 100 -17.57 8.83 4.30
CA MET A 100 -17.92 7.48 4.76
C MET A 100 -17.12 6.43 3.99
N ALA A 101 -16.94 5.25 4.60
CA ALA A 101 -16.21 4.14 4.00
C ALA A 101 -16.86 3.68 2.69
N THR A 102 -16.02 3.46 1.67
CA THR A 102 -16.38 2.94 0.34
C THR A 102 -15.86 1.53 0.11
#